data_AF-A0A2T5L8I7-F1
#
_entry.id   AF-A0A2T5L8I7-F1
#
_cell.length_a   1.000
_cell.length_b   1.000
_cell.length_c   1.000
_cell.angle_alpha   90.00
_cell.angle_beta   90.00
_cell.angle_gamma   90.00
#
_symmetry.space_group_name_H-M   'P 1'
#
loop_
_entity.id
_entity.type
_entity.pdbx_description
1 polymer ?
#
loop_
_entity_poly.entity_id
_entity_poly.type
_entity_poly.pdbx_seq_one_letter_code
_entity_poly.pdbx_strand_id
1 'polypeptide(L)'
;MVEDNGIHVAGEPRQRAVRLPQSGHGIASFVIALVSGLVVLAGISFAALMVASGDPEQHMEVFGVVGLVLCAFLILAFVGLVLGIVALRRQDRRRTFGAIGLGLNAFILIGTVGLAFLGTFFRHSNS
;
A
#
# COMPACT_ATOMS: atom_id res chain seq x y z
N MET A 1 59.50 2.61 45.22
CA MET A 1 59.07 2.67 43.80
C MET A 1 57.59 2.34 43.79
N VAL A 2 56.76 3.37 43.69
CA VAL A 2 55.32 3.24 43.45
C VAL A 2 55.14 3.28 41.94
N GLU A 3 54.33 2.35 41.43
CA GLU A 3 53.44 2.44 40.24
C GLU A 3 52.85 1.02 40.11
N ASP A 4 51.64 0.76 40.61
CA ASP A 4 50.36 1.05 39.94
C ASP A 4 50.39 0.66 38.46
N ASN A 5 49.68 -0.41 38.08
CA ASN A 5 48.49 -0.21 37.26
C ASN A 5 47.65 -1.50 37.15
N GLY A 6 46.71 -1.66 38.08
CA GLY A 6 45.55 -2.50 37.84
C GLY A 6 44.56 -1.75 36.96
N ILE A 7 44.67 -1.85 35.64
CA ILE A 7 43.59 -1.47 34.71
C ILE A 7 43.54 -2.48 33.57
N HIS A 8 42.65 -3.47 33.69
CA HIS A 8 42.07 -4.09 32.51
C HIS A 8 41.39 -2.96 31.74
N VAL A 9 41.94 -2.64 30.56
CA VAL A 9 41.50 -1.56 29.68
C VAL A 9 39.98 -1.68 29.45
N ALA A 10 39.25 -0.83 30.16
CA ALA A 10 37.87 -0.51 29.88
C ALA A 10 37.83 0.19 28.52
N GLY A 11 37.65 -0.57 27.44
CA GLY A 11 37.78 0.03 26.12
C GLY A 11 37.44 -0.82 24.91
N GLU A 12 36.85 -2.01 25.04
CA GLU A 12 36.18 -2.61 23.88
C GLU A 12 34.87 -1.83 23.67
N PRO A 13 34.73 -0.96 22.65
CA PRO A 13 33.43 -0.48 22.27
C PRO A 13 32.66 -1.72 21.84
N ARG A 14 31.72 -2.19 22.67
CA ARG A 14 30.72 -3.15 22.22
C ARG A 14 30.22 -2.61 20.90
N GLN A 15 30.52 -3.31 19.81
CA GLN A 15 29.96 -3.04 18.50
C GLN A 15 28.44 -3.18 18.68
N ARG A 16 27.81 -2.09 19.09
CA ARG A 16 26.40 -1.84 18.84
C ARG A 16 26.37 -1.79 17.33
N ALA A 17 26.16 -2.96 16.73
CA ALA A 17 25.68 -3.04 15.36
C ALA A 17 24.57 -2.01 15.29
N VAL A 18 24.84 -0.92 14.60
CA VAL A 18 23.90 0.18 14.40
C VAL A 18 22.78 -0.47 13.63
N ARG A 19 21.79 -1.02 14.33
CA ARG A 19 20.54 -1.46 13.72
C ARG A 19 19.93 -0.17 13.23
N LEU A 20 20.21 0.15 11.96
CA LEU A 20 19.59 1.26 11.26
C LEU A 20 18.09 1.11 11.51
N PRO A 21 17.42 2.11 12.13
CA PRO A 21 15.98 2.03 12.32
C PRO A 21 15.35 1.98 10.93
N GLN A 22 14.91 0.77 10.56
CA GLN A 22 14.35 0.42 9.25
C GLN A 22 12.97 1.07 9.09
N SER A 23 12.99 2.37 8.87
CA SER A 23 11.88 3.31 8.72
C SER A 23 11.20 3.24 7.34
N GLY A 24 11.65 2.34 6.46
CA GLY A 24 11.17 2.21 5.08
C GLY A 24 9.74 1.68 4.91
N HIS A 25 9.19 0.98 5.91
CA HIS A 25 7.88 0.32 5.79
C HIS A 25 6.72 1.32 5.59
N GLY A 26 6.77 2.49 6.25
CA GLY A 26 5.74 3.52 6.12
C GLY A 26 5.78 4.24 4.77
N ILE A 27 6.98 4.51 4.25
CA ILE A 27 7.16 5.12 2.92
C ILE A 27 6.73 4.12 1.84
N ALA A 28 7.09 2.84 1.98
CA ALA A 28 6.67 1.81 1.05
C ALA A 28 5.14 1.70 0.95
N SER A 29 4.44 1.68 2.09
CA SER A 29 2.96 1.68 2.13
C SER A 29 2.36 2.89 1.40
N PHE A 30 2.94 4.08 1.60
CA PHE A 30 2.50 5.31 0.96
C PHE A 30 2.70 5.29 -0.56
N VAL A 31 3.86 4.86 -1.04
CA VAL A 31 4.15 4.75 -2.48
C VAL A 31 3.23 3.71 -3.13
N ILE A 32 3.01 2.57 -2.47
CA ILE A 32 2.08 1.55 -2.94
C ILE A 32 0.66 2.12 -3.05
N ALA A 33 0.19 2.87 -2.06
CA ALA A 33 -1.11 3.54 -2.11
C ALA A 33 -1.22 4.48 -3.31
N LEU A 34 -0.21 5.32 -3.56
CA LEU A 34 -0.19 6.26 -4.67
C LEU A 34 -0.26 5.55 -6.02
N VAL A 35 0.61 4.56 -6.24
CA VAL A 35 0.68 3.84 -7.50
C VAL A 35 -0.60 3.02 -7.71
N SER A 36 -1.04 2.27 -6.71
CA SER A 36 -2.24 1.44 -6.80
C SER A 36 -3.49 2.29 -6.97
N GLY A 37 -3.61 3.38 -6.22
CA GLY A 37 -4.75 4.30 -6.33
C GLY A 37 -4.84 4.95 -7.70
N LEU A 38 -3.70 5.39 -8.26
CA LEU A 38 -3.67 5.98 -9.59
C LEU A 38 -4.07 4.98 -10.68
N VAL A 39 -3.53 3.76 -10.63
CA VAL A 39 -3.86 2.71 -11.61
C VAL A 39 -5.32 2.29 -11.49
N VAL A 40 -5.84 2.14 -10.27
CA VAL A 40 -7.24 1.78 -10.03
C VAL A 40 -8.18 2.86 -10.55
N LEU A 41 -7.92 4.14 -10.24
CA LEU A 41 -8.73 5.26 -10.74
C LEU A 41 -8.68 5.37 -12.27
N ALA A 42 -7.49 5.22 -12.86
CA ALA A 42 -7.33 5.24 -14.31
C ALA A 42 -8.06 4.07 -14.97
N GLY A 43 -7.95 2.85 -14.42
CA GLY A 43 -8.62 1.66 -14.95
C GLY A 43 -10.15 1.77 -14.90
N ILE A 44 -10.70 2.24 -13.78
CA ILE A 44 -12.15 2.49 -13.64
C ILE A 44 -12.60 3.58 -14.62
N SER A 45 -11.88 4.70 -14.70
CA SER A 45 -12.21 5.79 -15.63
C SER A 45 -12.17 5.34 -17.08
N PHE A 46 -11.14 4.58 -17.45
CA PHE A 46 -10.98 4.04 -18.80
C PHE A 46 -12.13 3.07 -19.15
N ALA A 47 -12.48 2.16 -18.24
CA ALA A 47 -13.61 1.26 -18.42
C ALA A 47 -14.93 2.03 -18.57
N ALA A 48 -15.17 3.05 -17.75
CA ALA A 48 -16.37 3.89 -17.83
C ALA A 48 -16.47 4.63 -19.17
N LEU A 49 -15.36 5.16 -19.69
CA LEU A 49 -15.32 5.83 -20.99
C LEU A 49 -15.62 4.86 -22.14
N MET A 50 -15.09 3.64 -22.09
CA MET A 50 -15.38 2.63 -23.11
C MET A 50 -16.85 2.18 -23.10
N VAL A 51 -17.48 2.10 -21.93
CA VAL A 51 -18.91 1.83 -21.84
C VAL A 51 -19.71 3.02 -22.40
N ALA A 52 -19.28 4.25 -22.10
CA ALA A 52 -19.94 5.46 -22.60
C ALA A 52 -19.83 5.63 -24.13
N SER A 53 -18.80 5.05 -24.78
CA SER A 53 -18.65 5.09 -26.24
C SER A 53 -19.57 4.15 -27.02
N GLY A 54 -20.33 3.28 -26.35
CA GLY A 54 -21.49 2.61 -26.95
C GLY A 54 -21.35 1.13 -27.32
N ASP A 55 -20.14 0.56 -27.30
CA ASP A 55 -19.90 -0.84 -27.72
C ASP A 55 -19.14 -1.67 -26.66
N PRO A 56 -19.74 -1.96 -25.51
CA PRO A 56 -19.08 -2.75 -24.47
C PRO A 56 -18.79 -4.20 -24.91
N GLU A 57 -19.60 -4.77 -25.81
CA GLU A 57 -19.44 -6.14 -26.31
C GLU A 57 -18.21 -6.29 -27.20
N GLN A 58 -17.83 -5.25 -27.94
CA GLN A 58 -16.66 -5.27 -28.82
C GLN A 58 -15.34 -5.23 -28.04
N HIS A 59 -15.38 -4.75 -26.79
CA HIS A 59 -14.21 -4.54 -25.95
C HIS A 59 -14.11 -5.55 -24.79
N MET A 60 -14.83 -6.67 -24.86
CA MET A 60 -14.86 -7.69 -23.79
C MET A 60 -13.47 -8.18 -23.37
N GLU A 61 -12.56 -8.40 -24.32
CA GLU A 61 -11.17 -8.78 -24.02
C GLU A 61 -10.44 -7.69 -23.23
N VAL A 62 -10.63 -6.43 -23.61
CA VAL A 62 -10.01 -5.27 -22.95
C VAL A 62 -10.57 -5.11 -21.53
N PHE A 63 -11.88 -5.29 -21.33
CA PHE A 63 -12.47 -5.30 -19.99
C PHE A 63 -11.92 -6.43 -19.12
N GLY A 64 -11.68 -7.61 -19.69
CA GLY A 64 -11.03 -8.72 -18.99
C GLY A 64 -9.62 -8.37 -18.50
N VAL A 65 -8.81 -7.76 -19.36
CA VAL A 65 -7.46 -7.31 -19.01
C VAL A 65 -7.50 -6.20 -17.96
N VAL A 66 -8.36 -5.19 -18.13
CA VAL A 66 -8.53 -4.11 -17.15
C VAL A 66 -8.95 -4.68 -15.80
N GLY A 67 -9.91 -5.61 -15.77
CA GLY A 67 -10.33 -6.28 -14.55
C GLY A 67 -9.19 -7.03 -13.85
N LEU A 68 -8.38 -7.77 -14.62
CA LEU A 68 -7.21 -8.49 -14.08
C LEU A 68 -6.15 -7.54 -13.50
N VAL A 69 -5.87 -6.43 -14.20
CA VAL A 69 -4.95 -5.39 -13.70
C VAL A 69 -5.50 -4.78 -12.41
N LEU A 70 -6.79 -4.44 -12.36
CA LEU A 70 -7.44 -3.94 -11.15
C LEU A 70 -7.29 -4.93 -9.99
N CYS A 71 -7.54 -6.23 -10.21
CA CYS A 71 -7.35 -7.25 -9.18
C CYS A 71 -5.90 -7.31 -8.67
N ALA A 72 -4.91 -7.27 -9.56
CA ALA A 72 -3.50 -7.27 -9.18
C ALA A 72 -3.14 -6.07 -8.29
N PHE A 73 -3.60 -4.87 -8.65
CA PHE A 73 -3.35 -3.66 -7.88
C PHE A 73 -4.16 -3.57 -6.59
N LEU A 74 -5.31 -4.24 -6.49
CA LEU A 74 -6.02 -4.41 -5.22
C LEU A 74 -5.25 -5.31 -4.25
N ILE A 75 -4.66 -6.41 -4.75
CA ILE A 75 -3.76 -7.24 -3.92
C ILE A 75 -2.56 -6.42 -3.46
N LEU A 76 -1.98 -5.62 -4.37
CA LEU A 76 -0.87 -4.74 -4.01
C LEU A 76 -1.28 -3.69 -2.97
N ALA A 77 -2.48 -3.10 -3.10
CA ALA A 77 -3.03 -2.18 -2.10
C ALA A 77 -3.26 -2.88 -0.75
N PHE A 78 -3.63 -4.15 -0.74
CA PHE A 78 -3.71 -4.95 0.49
C PHE A 78 -2.34 -5.16 1.14
N VAL A 79 -1.29 -5.42 0.36
CA VAL A 79 0.09 -5.45 0.87
C VAL A 79 0.48 -4.08 1.44
N GLY A 80 0.15 -2.99 0.72
CA GLY A 80 0.35 -1.62 1.18
C GLY A 80 -0.37 -1.32 2.50
N LEU A 81 -1.60 -1.82 2.67
CA LEU A 81 -2.37 -1.73 3.90
C LEU A 81 -1.63 -2.40 5.06
N VAL A 82 -1.21 -3.66 4.89
CA VAL A 82 -0.48 -4.42 5.93
C VAL A 82 0.82 -3.71 6.32
N LEU A 83 1.59 -3.23 5.34
CA LEU A 83 2.81 -2.45 5.59
C LEU A 83 2.52 -1.15 6.35
N GLY A 84 1.39 -0.49 6.06
CA GLY A 84 0.92 0.69 6.78
C GLY A 84 0.59 0.40 8.25
N ILE A 85 -0.07 -0.73 8.53
CA ILE A 85 -0.36 -1.18 9.91
C ILE A 85 0.95 -1.44 10.67
N VAL A 86 1.89 -2.15 10.05
CA VAL A 86 3.21 -2.45 10.64
C VAL A 86 3.99 -1.16 10.92
N ALA A 87 3.92 -0.19 10.01
CA ALA A 87 4.53 1.12 10.19
C ALA A 87 3.90 1.93 11.34
N LEU A 88 2.58 1.80 11.56
CA LEU A 88 1.88 2.46 12.66
C LEU A 88 2.26 1.90 14.04
N ARG A 89 2.48 0.58 14.12
CA ARG A 89 2.86 -0.09 15.37
C ARG A 89 4.29 0.21 15.81
N ARG A 90 5.20 0.53 14.89
CA ARG A 90 6.55 0.98 15.27
C ARG A 90 6.47 2.44 15.75
N GLN A 91 6.77 2.64 17.02
CA GLN A 91 6.66 3.89 17.77
C GLN A 91 7.78 4.88 17.39
N ASP A 92 7.86 5.23 16.10
CA ASP A 92 8.86 6.14 15.57
C ASP A 92 8.21 7.44 15.06
N ARG A 93 8.93 8.55 15.16
CA ARG A 93 8.48 9.95 14.96
C ARG A 93 7.97 10.26 13.54
N ARG A 94 8.04 9.30 12.62
CA ARG A 94 7.64 9.39 11.20
C ARG A 94 6.33 8.67 10.87
N ARG A 95 5.38 8.63 11.81
CA ARG A 95 4.07 7.98 11.67
C ARG A 95 3.19 8.50 10.53
N THR A 96 3.39 9.74 10.09
CA THR A 96 2.50 10.41 9.12
C THR A 96 2.43 9.66 7.78
N PHE A 97 3.56 9.19 7.24
CA PHE A 97 3.57 8.46 5.97
C PHE A 97 2.92 7.08 6.07
N GLY A 98 3.15 6.35 7.17
CA GLY A 98 2.49 5.07 7.41
C GLY A 98 0.98 5.21 7.63
N ALA A 99 0.54 6.26 8.33
CA ALA A 99 -0.87 6.54 8.56
C ALA A 99 -1.60 6.93 7.27
N ILE A 100 -1.01 7.80 6.46
CA ILE A 100 -1.57 8.22 5.17
C ILE A 100 -1.60 7.03 4.20
N GLY A 101 -0.50 6.29 4.09
CA GLY A 101 -0.44 5.09 3.26
C GLY A 101 -1.48 4.05 3.66
N LEU A 102 -1.66 3.83 4.97
CA LEU A 102 -2.71 2.95 5.49
C LEU A 102 -4.11 3.44 5.10
N GLY A 103 -4.40 4.71 5.34
CA GLY A 103 -5.72 5.30 5.04
C GLY A 103 -6.05 5.24 3.55
N LEU A 104 -5.10 5.56 2.68
CA LEU A 104 -5.28 5.50 1.23
C LEU A 104 -5.47 4.06 0.73
N ASN A 105 -4.65 3.11 1.19
CA ASN A 105 -4.83 1.71 0.81
C ASN A 105 -6.18 1.16 1.28
N ALA A 106 -6.62 1.51 2.49
CA ALA A 106 -7.94 1.13 3.00
C ALA A 106 -9.06 1.73 2.15
N PHE A 107 -8.94 3.01 1.81
CA PHE A 107 -9.91 3.71 0.97
C PHE A 107 -10.01 3.11 -0.43
N ILE A 108 -8.87 2.75 -1.05
CA ILE A 108 -8.84 2.08 -2.36
C ILE A 108 -9.58 0.74 -2.28
N LEU A 109 -9.24 -0.09 -1.29
CA LEU A 109 -9.87 -1.40 -1.13
C LEU A 109 -11.38 -1.29 -0.90
N ILE A 110 -11.79 -0.49 0.08
CA ILE A 110 -13.21 -0.33 0.43
C ILE A 110 -13.96 0.35 -0.71
N GLY A 111 -13.38 1.36 -1.34
CA GLY A 111 -13.98 2.11 -2.43
C GLY A 111 -14.21 1.25 -3.66
N THR A 112 -13.19 0.50 -4.11
CA THR A 112 -13.31 -0.36 -5.29
C THR A 112 -14.24 -1.54 -5.05
N VAL A 113 -14.10 -2.22 -3.90
CA VAL A 113 -14.98 -3.34 -3.53
C VAL A 113 -16.42 -2.83 -3.36
N GLY A 114 -16.62 -1.70 -2.69
CA GLY A 114 -17.92 -1.06 -2.52
C GLY A 114 -18.57 -0.70 -3.85
N LEU A 115 -17.82 -0.12 -4.79
CA LEU A 115 -18.32 0.15 -6.15
C LEU A 115 -18.74 -1.13 -6.87
N ALA A 116 -17.96 -2.21 -6.76
CA ALA A 116 -18.27 -3.49 -7.40
C ALA A 116 -19.56 -4.10 -6.83
N PHE A 117 -19.74 -4.07 -5.51
CA PHE A 117 -20.97 -4.51 -4.86
C PHE A 117 -22.17 -3.65 -5.26
N LEU A 118 -22.00 -2.33 -5.29
CA LEU A 118 -23.06 -1.40 -5.67
C LEU A 118 -23.51 -1.64 -7.13
N GLY A 119 -22.55 -1.82 -8.05
CA GLY A 119 -22.85 -2.17 -9.44
C GLY A 119 -23.57 -3.50 -9.57
N THR A 120 -23.17 -4.51 -8.79
CA THR A 120 -23.83 -5.83 -8.79
C THR A 120 -25.26 -5.74 -8.24
N PHE A 121 -25.47 -5.00 -7.16
CA PHE A 121 -26.78 -4.81 -6.55
C PHE A 121 -27.74 -4.05 -7.47
N PHE A 122 -27.29 -2.95 -8.08
CA PHE A 122 -28.08 -2.21 -9.06
C PHE A 122 -28.43 -3.05 -10.28
N ARG A 123 -27.48 -3.85 -10.79
CA ARG A 123 -27.73 -4.77 -11.90
C ARG A 123 -28.80 -5.81 -11.55
N HIS A 124 -28.74 -6.36 -10.34
CA HIS A 124 -29.73 -7.34 -9.88
C HIS A 124 -31.11 -6.73 -9.68
N SER A 125 -31.20 -5.50 -9.15
CA SER A 125 -32.47 -4.79 -8.93
C SER A 125 -33.16 -4.34 -10.22
N ASN A 126 -32.43 -4.21 -11.32
CA ASN A 126 -32.97 -3.77 -12.62
C ASN A 126 -33.19 -4.96 -13.59
N SER A 127 -33.03 -6.19 -13.12
CA SER A 127 -33.32 -7.43 -13.86
C SER A 127 -34.60 -8.08 -13.38
#